data_AF-A0A1Y5RSB2-F1
#
_entry.id   AF-A0A1Y5RSB2-F1
#
_cell.length_a   1.000
_cell.length_b   1.000
_cell.length_c   1.000
_cell.angle_alpha   90.00
_cell.angle_beta   90.00
_cell.angle_gamma   90.00
#
_symmetry.space_group_name_H-M   'P 1'
#
loop_
_entity.id
_entity.type
_entity.pdbx_description
1 polymer ?
#
loop_
_entity_poly.entity_id
_entity_poly.type
_entity_poly.pdbx_seq_one_letter_code
_entity_poly.pdbx_strand_id
1 'polypeptide(L)'
;MLFFERLALERIERAMEEGAFDDLPHAGERLPFEPGDPVVPKSLRESGYTPPVVVLARKLEALRATLSAETDRTKRRAILAEIAETDMRRRVEIERAVRDARHG
;
A
#
# COMPACT_ATOMS: atom_id res chain seq x y z
N MET A 1 -5.02 -11.52 19.53
CA MET A 1 -5.35 -10.23 18.89
C MET A 1 -6.47 -10.33 17.84
N LEU A 2 -7.37 -11.34 17.91
CA LEU A 2 -8.39 -11.59 16.87
C LEU A 2 -9.78 -11.00 17.17
N PHE A 3 -9.95 -10.36 18.33
CA PHE A 3 -11.25 -9.87 18.78
C PHE A 3 -11.70 -8.63 17.99
N PHE A 4 -10.78 -7.70 17.73
CA PHE A 4 -11.07 -6.48 16.97
C PHE A 4 -11.38 -6.76 15.51
N GLU A 5 -10.67 -7.70 14.88
CA GLU A 5 -10.95 -8.13 13.50
C GLU A 5 -12.36 -8.74 13.38
N ARG A 6 -12.73 -9.65 14.29
CA ARG A 6 -14.07 -10.24 14.28
C ARG A 6 -15.17 -9.20 14.46
N LEU A 7 -15.00 -8.28 15.42
CA LEU A 7 -15.96 -7.21 15.65
C LEU A 7 -16.08 -6.24 14.45
N ALA A 8 -14.96 -5.97 13.77
CA ALA A 8 -14.95 -5.15 12.56
C ALA A 8 -15.69 -5.86 11.42
N LEU A 9 -15.46 -7.16 11.22
CA LEU A 9 -16.13 -7.95 10.18
C LEU A 9 -17.64 -8.02 10.41
N GLU A 10 -18.09 -8.29 11.64
CA GLU A 10 -19.53 -8.28 11.99
C GLU A 10 -20.20 -6.92 11.72
N ARG A 11 -19.50 -5.82 12.01
CA ARG A 11 -19.97 -4.46 11.72
C ARG A 11 -20.08 -4.19 10.21
N ILE A 12 -19.13 -4.69 9.43
CA ILE A 12 -19.12 -4.56 7.98
C ILE A 12 -20.25 -5.37 7.35
N GLU A 13 -20.45 -6.62 7.77
CA GLU A 13 -21.57 -7.47 7.30
C GLU A 13 -22.91 -6.80 7.53
N ARG A 14 -23.16 -6.32 8.75
CA ARG A 14 -24.39 -5.61 9.07
C ARG A 14 -24.60 -4.35 8.20
N ALA A 15 -23.54 -3.57 7.98
CA ALA A 15 -23.62 -2.39 7.13
C ALA A 15 -23.90 -2.73 5.65
N MET A 16 -23.42 -3.88 5.16
CA MET A 16 -23.76 -4.38 3.83
C MET A 16 -25.24 -4.80 3.75
N GLU A 17 -25.76 -5.52 4.75
CA GLU A 17 -27.18 -5.92 4.80
C GLU A 17 -28.12 -4.71 4.88
N GLU A 18 -27.72 -3.67 5.61
CA GLU A 18 -28.48 -2.42 5.75
C GLU A 18 -28.36 -1.51 4.52
N GLY A 19 -27.63 -1.91 3.47
CA GLY A 19 -27.46 -1.12 2.24
C GLY A 19 -26.64 0.15 2.43
N ALA A 20 -25.84 0.24 3.51
CA ALA A 20 -25.10 1.45 3.86
C ALA A 20 -24.00 1.83 2.84
N PHE A 21 -23.68 0.93 1.90
CA PHE A 21 -22.72 1.15 0.83
C PHE A 21 -23.36 1.42 -0.55
N ASP A 22 -24.69 1.34 -0.66
CA ASP A 22 -25.38 1.42 -1.95
C ASP A 22 -25.47 2.85 -2.51
N ASP A 23 -25.45 3.87 -1.64
CA ASP A 23 -25.55 5.28 -2.01
C ASP A 23 -24.45 6.11 -1.32
N LEU A 24 -23.20 5.64 -1.43
CA LEU A 24 -22.08 6.39 -0.89
C LEU A 24 -21.92 7.73 -1.62
N PRO A 25 -21.72 8.83 -0.88
CA PRO A 25 -21.43 10.10 -1.51
C PRO A 25 -20.19 9.97 -2.39
N HIS A 26 -20.28 10.48 -3.61
CA HIS A 26 -19.24 10.40 -4.64
C HIS A 26 -18.94 8.99 -5.18
N ALA A 27 -19.83 8.01 -4.97
CA ALA A 27 -19.71 6.69 -5.57
C ALA A 27 -19.63 6.78 -7.11
N GLY A 28 -18.56 6.23 -7.67
CA GLY A 28 -18.31 6.25 -9.12
C GLY A 28 -17.76 7.57 -9.66
N GLU A 29 -17.66 8.61 -8.84
CA GLU A 29 -16.95 9.83 -9.22
C GLU A 29 -15.46 9.56 -9.37
N ARG A 30 -14.80 10.33 -10.22
CA ARG A 30 -13.35 10.27 -10.33
C ARG A 30 -12.76 10.85 -9.05
N LEU A 31 -11.84 10.13 -8.43
CA LEU A 31 -11.03 10.67 -7.34
C LEU A 31 -10.44 12.03 -7.78
N PRO A 32 -10.51 13.07 -6.94
CA PRO A 32 -9.83 14.32 -7.22
C PRO A 32 -8.33 14.00 -7.28
N PHE A 33 -7.72 14.22 -8.44
CA PHE A 33 -6.29 14.10 -8.62
C PHE A 33 -5.70 15.50 -8.66
N GLU A 34 -4.76 15.78 -7.76
CA GLU A 34 -3.95 16.98 -7.84
C GLU A 34 -2.65 16.71 -8.62
N PRO A 35 -2.09 17.73 -9.30
CA PRO A 35 -0.78 17.61 -9.92
C PRO A 35 0.29 17.18 -8.91
N GLY A 36 0.78 15.95 -9.03
CA GLY A 36 1.77 15.36 -8.11
C GLY A 36 1.28 14.11 -7.36
N ASP A 37 -0.01 13.79 -7.42
CA ASP A 37 -0.50 12.53 -6.88
C ASP A 37 0.11 11.33 -7.62
N PRO A 38 0.49 10.25 -6.92
CA PRO A 38 1.02 9.05 -7.55
C PRO A 38 -0.10 8.33 -8.32
N VAL A 39 -0.33 8.73 -9.57
CA VAL A 39 -1.28 8.10 -10.47
C VAL A 39 -0.66 6.81 -11.00
N VAL A 40 -1.19 5.66 -10.57
CA VAL A 40 -0.97 4.41 -11.30
C VAL A 40 -1.66 4.57 -12.68
N PRO A 41 -0.92 4.46 -13.81
CA PRO A 41 -1.50 4.59 -15.15
C PRO A 41 -2.72 3.68 -15.32
N LYS A 42 -3.79 4.19 -15.95
CA LYS A 42 -5.04 3.42 -16.14
C LYS A 42 -4.82 2.06 -16.81
N SER A 43 -3.90 1.98 -17.77
CA SER A 43 -3.54 0.75 -18.49
C SER A 43 -2.97 -0.35 -17.58
N LEU A 44 -2.37 0.00 -16.45
CA LEU A 44 -1.86 -0.96 -15.47
C LEU A 44 -2.98 -1.48 -14.56
N ARG A 45 -4.00 -0.68 -14.25
CA ARG A 45 -5.08 -1.10 -13.32
C ARG A 45 -5.94 -2.25 -13.87
N GLU A 46 -6.12 -2.33 -15.18
CA GLU A 46 -6.99 -3.33 -15.83
C GLU A 46 -6.33 -4.72 -16.00
N SER A 47 -5.01 -4.84 -15.80
CA SER A 47 -4.25 -6.07 -16.09
C SER A 47 -3.87 -6.90 -14.85
N GLY A 48 -4.34 -6.53 -13.65
CA GLY A 48 -3.86 -7.15 -12.40
C GLY A 48 -2.43 -6.73 -12.04
N TYR A 49 -1.92 -5.67 -12.66
CA TYR A 49 -0.57 -5.15 -12.40
C TYR A 49 -0.50 -4.53 -11.01
N THR A 50 0.45 -5.01 -10.20
CA THR A 50 0.79 -4.37 -8.93
C THR A 50 1.96 -3.41 -9.13
N PRO A 51 1.80 -2.11 -8.82
CA PRO A 51 2.88 -1.14 -8.94
C PRO A 51 4.14 -1.54 -8.17
N PRO A 52 5.34 -1.34 -8.73
CA PRO A 52 6.60 -1.66 -8.05
C PRO A 52 6.70 -1.02 -6.65
N VAL A 53 6.19 0.21 -6.49
CA VAL A 53 6.13 0.90 -5.19
C VAL A 53 5.31 0.12 -4.15
N VAL A 54 4.22 -0.53 -4.56
CA VAL A 54 3.35 -1.32 -3.67
C VAL A 54 4.05 -2.64 -3.29
N VAL A 55 4.74 -3.28 -4.23
CA VAL A 55 5.55 -4.48 -3.94
C VAL A 55 6.64 -4.16 -2.93
N LEU A 56 7.35 -3.04 -3.11
CA LEU A 56 8.40 -2.60 -2.20
C LEU A 56 7.87 -2.20 -0.82
N ALA A 57 6.68 -1.59 -0.75
CA ALA A 57 6.02 -1.28 0.53
C ALA A 57 5.69 -2.55 1.33
N ARG A 58 5.08 -3.55 0.68
CA ARG A 58 4.80 -4.86 1.31
C ARG A 58 6.08 -5.55 1.79
N LYS A 59 7.16 -5.47 1.00
CA LYS A 59 8.48 -6.00 1.40
C LYS A 59 9.02 -5.30 2.64
N LEU A 60 8.90 -3.97 2.73
CA LEU A 60 9.33 -3.21 3.92
C LEU A 60 8.55 -3.60 5.17
N GLU A 61 7.24 -3.80 5.06
CA GLU A 61 6.41 -4.28 6.17
C GLU A 61 6.87 -5.65 6.66
N ALA A 62 7.09 -6.59 5.73
CA ALA A 62 7.60 -7.91 6.06
C ALA A 62 8.98 -7.85 6.74
N LEU A 63 9.92 -7.06 6.21
CA LEU A 63 11.25 -6.90 6.80
C LEU A 63 11.21 -6.28 8.21
N ARG A 64 10.32 -5.32 8.44
CA ARG A 64 10.12 -4.71 9.77
C ARG A 64 9.55 -5.72 10.77
N ALA A 65 8.62 -6.56 10.34
CA ALA A 65 8.11 -7.66 11.17
C ALA A 65 9.21 -8.70 11.48
N THR A 66 10.03 -9.06 10.48
CA THR A 66 11.17 -9.96 10.71
C THR A 66 12.19 -9.34 11.68
N LEU A 67 12.48 -8.04 11.54
CA LEU A 67 13.39 -7.33 12.45
C LEU A 67 12.87 -7.28 13.89
N SER A 68 11.56 -7.15 14.11
CA SER A 68 11.00 -7.12 15.46
C SER A 68 11.05 -8.49 16.14
N ALA A 69 10.94 -9.57 15.37
CA ALA A 69 11.03 -10.94 15.87
C ALA A 69 12.48 -11.46 16.03
N GLU A 70 13.46 -10.88 15.35
CA GLU A 70 14.84 -11.37 15.34
C GLU A 70 15.66 -10.88 16.55
N THR A 71 16.33 -11.80 17.23
CA THR A 71 17.17 -11.53 18.41
C THR A 71 18.66 -11.57 18.11
N ASP A 72 19.09 -12.25 17.04
CA ASP A 72 20.49 -12.32 16.65
C ASP A 72 20.99 -10.97 16.10
N ARG A 73 22.02 -10.40 16.74
CA ARG A 73 22.53 -9.07 16.39
C ARG A 73 23.09 -8.99 14.96
N THR A 74 23.69 -10.05 14.46
CA THR A 74 24.25 -10.11 13.10
C THR A 74 23.13 -10.14 12.06
N LYS A 75 22.12 -10.98 12.28
CA LYS A 75 20.93 -11.05 11.42
C LYS A 75 20.12 -9.76 11.43
N ARG A 76 19.94 -9.14 12.61
CA ARG A 76 19.30 -7.81 12.75
C ARG A 76 20.02 -6.76 11.90
N ARG A 77 21.35 -6.75 11.90
CA ARG A 77 22.14 -5.81 11.09
C ARG A 77 21.94 -6.05 9.59
N ALA A 78 21.86 -7.31 9.16
CA ALA A 78 21.57 -7.66 7.78
C ALA A 78 20.15 -7.19 7.37
N ILE A 79 19.14 -7.44 8.19
CA ILE A 79 17.76 -7.00 7.93
C ILE A 79 17.67 -5.48 7.87
N LEU A 80 18.37 -4.76 8.75
CA LEU A 80 18.43 -3.30 8.71
C LEU A 80 19.04 -2.76 7.41
N ALA A 81 20.09 -3.42 6.89
CA ALA A 81 20.69 -3.05 5.61
C ALA A 81 19.69 -3.28 4.46
N GLU A 82 18.97 -4.40 4.48
CA GLU A 82 17.95 -4.70 3.47
C GLU A 82 16.76 -3.73 3.52
N ILE A 83 16.35 -3.30 4.72
CA ILE A 83 15.34 -2.24 4.90
C ILE A 83 15.82 -0.94 4.26
N ALA A 84 17.07 -0.52 4.52
CA ALA A 84 17.61 0.72 3.97
C ALA A 84 17.66 0.69 2.44
N GLU A 85 18.13 -0.42 1.85
CA GLU A 85 18.15 -0.61 0.40
C GLU A 85 16.74 -0.60 -0.20
N THR A 86 15.80 -1.32 0.43
CA THR A 86 14.42 -1.41 -0.05
C THR A 86 13.71 -0.06 0.04
N ASP A 87 13.93 0.72 1.10
CA ASP A 87 13.36 2.08 1.22
C ASP A 87 13.96 3.04 0.19
N MET A 88 15.27 2.98 -0.05
CA MET A 88 15.91 3.78 -1.10
C MET A 88 15.28 3.48 -2.47
N ARG A 89 15.17 2.20 -2.84
CA ARG A 89 14.55 1.78 -4.11
C ARG A 89 13.11 2.27 -4.23
N ARG A 90 12.34 2.17 -3.14
CA ARG A 90 10.96 2.67 -3.10
C ARG A 90 10.87 4.17 -3.36
N ARG A 91 11.77 4.97 -2.79
CA ARG A 91 11.81 6.43 -3.03
C ARG A 91 12.12 6.76 -4.49
N VAL A 92 13.09 6.07 -5.09
CA VAL A 92 13.42 6.25 -6.51
C VAL A 92 12.22 5.94 -7.41
N GLU A 93 11.47 4.87 -7.14
CA GLU A 93 10.25 4.55 -7.91
C GLU A 93 9.15 5.60 -7.75
N ILE A 94 8.99 6.20 -6.56
CA ILE A 94 8.05 7.31 -6.34
C ILE A 94 8.47 8.53 -7.15
N GLU A 95 9.75 8.92 -7.08
CA GLU A 95 10.27 10.06 -7.84
C GLU A 95 10.10 9.85 -9.35
N ARG A 96 10.33 8.63 -9.83
CA ARG A 96 10.07 8.26 -11.22
C ARG A 96 8.60 8.40 -11.58
N ALA A 97 7.69 7.86 -10.77
CA ALA A 97 6.25 7.96 -11.03
C ALA A 97 5.78 9.42 -11.06
N VAL A 98 6.29 10.27 -10.15
CA VAL A 98 5.99 11.71 -10.12
C VAL A 98 6.53 12.42 -11.36
N ARG A 99 7.75 12.08 -11.81
CA ARG A 99 8.34 12.63 -13.03
C ARG A 99 7.51 12.26 -14.25
N ASP A 100 7.16 10.98 -14.38
CA ASP A 100 6.38 10.48 -15.52
C ASP A 100 5.00 11.14 -15.56
N ALA A 101 4.36 11.36 -14.40
CA ALA A 101 3.07 12.07 -14.31
C ALA A 101 3.15 13.57 -14.65
N ARG A 102 4.32 14.21 -14.53
CA ARG A 102 4.53 15.63 -14.89
C ARG A 102 4.79 15.86 -16.38
N HIS A 103 5.26 14.83 -17.08
CA HIS A 103 5.64 14.92 -18.50
C HIS A 103 4.71 14.15 -19.43
N GLY A 104 3.71 13.45 -18.88
CA GLY A 104 2.67 12.71 -19.60
C GLY A 104 1.37 13.48 -19.78
#